data_AF-A0A8B6GLD8-F1
#
_entry.id   AF-A0A8B6GLD8-F1
#
_cell.length_a   1.000
_cell.length_b   1.000
_cell.length_c   1.000
_cell.angle_alpha   90.00
_cell.angle_beta   90.00
_cell.angle_gamma   90.00
#
_symmetry.space_group_name_H-M   'P 1'
#
loop_
_entity.id
_entity.type
_entity.pdbx_description
1 polymer ?
#
loop_
_entity_poly.entity_id
_entity_poly.type
_entity_poly.pdbx_seq_one_letter_code
_entity_poly.pdbx_strand_id
1 'polypeptide(L)'
;MNGAALSTLADIEIDNIPTYCYLVKLLTKRFAPENLTDVYMSQIDACVRKPGQPLQELADNIKRLVRMAYPSASLDTRDYLTYRAFRKALNDHDLELAIVQSNVETIDGALYCALKCETFRAREKKFRQQPKFETSVCINAKANQTCYFCNEKGHAIRDCPKRT
;
A
#
# COMPACT_ATOMS: atom_id res chain seq x y z
N MET A 1 8.36 36.28 2.86
CA MET A 1 7.41 35.37 2.18
C MET A 1 6.01 35.83 2.50
N ASN A 2 5.42 36.69 1.66
CA ASN A 2 4.06 37.19 1.89
C ASN A 2 3.13 36.31 1.07
N GLY A 3 2.32 35.49 1.74
CA GLY A 3 1.43 34.53 1.08
C GLY A 3 0.23 35.21 0.42
N ALA A 4 -0.45 34.49 -0.48
CA ALA A 4 -1.63 34.97 -1.19
C ALA A 4 -2.74 35.52 -0.27
N ALA A 5 -2.83 35.02 0.96
CA ALA A 5 -3.75 35.50 1.99
C ALA A 5 -3.43 36.93 2.48
N LEU A 6 -2.16 37.34 2.47
CA LEU A 6 -1.75 38.67 2.91
C LEU A 6 -2.16 39.74 1.89
N SER A 7 -2.05 39.44 0.58
CA SER A 7 -2.50 40.33 -0.49
C SER A 7 -4.00 40.58 -0.40
N THR A 8 -4.81 39.54 -0.14
CA THR A 8 -6.26 39.69 -0.01
C THR A 8 -6.69 40.48 1.21
N LEU A 9 -5.87 40.56 2.25
CA LEU A 9 -6.14 41.40 3.43
C LEU A 9 -5.78 42.86 3.19
N ALA A 10 -4.79 43.12 2.32
CA ALA A 10 -4.39 44.47 1.94
C ALA A 10 -5.42 45.15 1.01
N ASP A 11 -6.18 44.36 0.25
CA ASP A 11 -7.25 44.85 -0.63
C ASP A 11 -8.54 45.26 0.13
N ILE A 12 -8.64 44.99 1.45
CA ILE A 12 -9.81 45.30 2.27
C ILE A 12 -9.61 46.69 2.89
N GLU A 13 -10.53 47.63 2.62
CA GLU A 13 -10.53 48.97 3.24
C GLU A 13 -10.54 48.86 4.77
N ILE A 14 -9.50 49.43 5.39
CA ILE A 14 -9.16 49.30 6.81
C ILE A 14 -10.13 50.07 7.73
N ASP A 15 -11.03 50.87 7.15
CA ASP A 15 -11.88 51.82 7.88
C ASP A 15 -12.97 51.18 8.75
N ASN A 16 -13.17 49.86 8.66
CA ASN A 16 -14.14 49.15 9.47
C ASN A 16 -13.47 47.92 10.06
N ILE A 17 -13.06 47.97 11.34
CA ILE A 17 -12.37 46.88 12.04
C ILE A 17 -13.16 45.59 11.80
N PRO A 18 -12.70 44.69 10.91
CA PRO A 18 -13.52 43.57 10.50
C PRO A 18 -13.63 42.66 11.71
N THR A 19 -14.84 42.50 12.23
CA THR A 19 -15.11 41.50 13.28
C THR A 19 -14.59 40.15 12.78
N TYR A 20 -13.96 39.36 13.66
CA TYR A 20 -13.37 38.06 13.33
C TYR A 20 -14.25 37.20 12.40
N CYS A 21 -15.57 37.19 12.64
CA CYS A 21 -16.56 36.50 11.81
C CYS A 21 -16.59 36.97 10.34
N TYR A 22 -16.46 38.27 10.07
CA TYR A 22 -16.42 38.81 8.70
C TYR A 22 -15.14 38.39 7.97
N LEU A 23 -14.00 38.43 8.65
CA LEU A 23 -12.72 38.01 8.10
C LEU A 23 -12.71 36.50 7.77
N VAL A 24 -13.26 35.67 8.67
CA VAL A 24 -13.44 34.23 8.41
C VAL A 24 -14.36 33.98 7.21
N LYS A 25 -15.49 34.70 7.09
CA LYS A 25 -16.40 34.59 5.94
C LYS A 25 -15.74 35.00 4.61
N LEU A 26 -14.94 36.06 4.62
CA LEU A 26 -14.26 36.54 3.42
C LEU A 26 -13.14 35.59 2.99
N LEU A 27 -12.33 35.11 3.93
CA LEU A 27 -11.29 34.13 3.67
C LEU A 27 -11.87 32.79 3.22
N THR A 28 -12.93 32.30 3.84
CA THR A 28 -13.61 31.07 3.41
C THR A 28 -14.21 31.23 2.01
N LYS A 29 -14.85 32.36 1.69
CA LYS A 29 -15.36 32.63 0.33
C LYS A 29 -14.27 32.59 -0.74
N ARG A 30 -13.04 33.02 -0.44
CA ARG A 30 -11.93 33.09 -1.40
C ARG A 30 -11.08 31.82 -1.46
N PHE A 31 -10.81 31.20 -0.32
CA PHE A 31 -9.86 30.07 -0.20
C PHE A 31 -10.53 28.71 0.00
N ALA A 32 -11.81 28.68 0.37
CA ALA A 32 -12.61 27.47 0.46
C ALA A 32 -13.99 27.65 -0.21
N PRO A 33 -14.07 28.12 -1.47
CA PRO A 33 -15.34 28.17 -2.18
C PRO A 33 -15.94 26.76 -2.30
N GLU A 34 -17.26 26.68 -2.14
CA GLU A 34 -18.01 25.41 -2.11
C GLU A 34 -17.75 24.55 -3.36
N ASN A 35 -17.56 25.20 -4.52
CA ASN A 35 -17.28 24.54 -5.81
C ASN A 35 -15.95 23.76 -5.83
N LEU A 36 -14.97 24.10 -4.96
CA LEU A 36 -13.73 23.33 -4.87
C LEU A 36 -13.93 22.01 -4.14
N THR A 37 -14.91 21.96 -3.24
CA THR A 37 -15.30 20.74 -2.53
C THR A 37 -15.64 19.62 -3.50
N ASP A 38 -16.46 19.92 -4.51
CA ASP A 38 -16.89 18.98 -5.54
C ASP A 38 -15.72 18.49 -6.40
N VAL A 39 -14.76 19.38 -6.68
CA VAL A 39 -13.52 19.01 -7.39
C VAL A 39 -12.72 18.01 -6.56
N TYR A 40 -12.58 18.23 -5.26
CA TYR A 40 -11.88 17.29 -4.39
C TYR A 40 -12.64 15.97 -4.23
N MET A 41 -13.99 15.99 -4.17
CA MET A 41 -14.79 14.76 -4.18
C MET A 41 -14.56 13.96 -5.46
N SER A 42 -14.59 14.63 -6.62
CA SER A 42 -14.30 14.01 -7.91
C SER A 42 -12.87 13.41 -7.93
N GLN A 43 -11.89 14.10 -7.34
CA GLN A 43 -10.53 13.58 -7.21
C GLN A 43 -10.45 12.35 -6.28
N ILE A 44 -11.22 12.31 -5.19
CA ILE A 44 -11.29 11.13 -4.31
C ILE A 44 -11.86 9.93 -5.07
N ASP A 45 -12.90 10.13 -5.87
CA ASP A 45 -13.51 9.05 -6.64
C ASP A 45 -12.63 8.57 -7.80
N ALA A 46 -11.85 9.47 -8.39
CA ALA A 46 -10.87 9.17 -9.42
C ALA A 46 -9.56 8.61 -8.86
N CYS A 47 -9.36 8.59 -7.53
CA CYS A 47 -8.16 8.03 -6.94
C CYS A 47 -8.13 6.52 -7.17
N VAL A 48 -7.13 6.10 -7.94
CA VAL A 48 -6.78 4.71 -8.19
C VAL A 48 -5.27 4.59 -8.05
N ARG A 49 -4.82 3.51 -7.42
CA ARG A 49 -3.41 3.22 -7.25
C ARG A 49 -2.73 3.10 -8.60
N LYS A 50 -1.67 3.89 -8.81
CA LYS A 50 -0.82 3.78 -10.00
C LYS A 50 0.12 2.57 -9.87
N PRO A 51 0.50 1.92 -10.98
CA PRO A 51 1.47 0.83 -10.95
C PRO A 51 2.80 1.32 -10.36
N GLY A 52 3.28 0.67 -9.31
CA GLY A 52 4.53 1.05 -8.62
C GLY A 52 4.40 2.13 -7.55
N GLN A 53 3.22 2.71 -7.34
CA GLN A 53 3.01 3.68 -6.26
C GLN A 53 2.99 2.97 -4.88
N PRO A 54 3.69 3.52 -3.86
CA PRO A 54 3.64 2.99 -2.51
C PRO A 54 2.27 3.23 -1.86
N LEU A 55 1.80 2.24 -1.09
CA LEU A 55 0.50 2.29 -0.40
C LEU A 55 0.37 3.47 0.57
N GLN A 56 1.48 3.87 1.20
CA GLN A 56 1.54 4.98 2.15
C GLN A 56 1.22 6.31 1.48
N GLU A 57 1.85 6.57 0.33
CA GLU A 57 1.61 7.79 -0.43
C GLU A 57 0.17 7.87 -0.95
N LEU A 58 -0.41 6.74 -1.35
CA LEU A 58 -1.83 6.67 -1.70
C LEU A 58 -2.73 7.05 -0.51
N ALA A 59 -2.48 6.46 0.67
CA ALA A 59 -3.26 6.75 1.87
C ALA A 59 -3.14 8.22 2.30
N ASP A 60 -1.93 8.78 2.28
CA ASP A 60 -1.70 10.19 2.64
C ASP A 60 -2.36 11.16 1.66
N ASN A 61 -2.32 10.84 0.36
CA ASN A 61 -3.02 11.61 -0.67
C ASN A 61 -4.54 11.61 -0.44
N ILE A 62 -5.13 10.45 -0.17
CA ILE A 62 -6.57 10.33 0.10
C ILE A 62 -6.92 11.06 1.40
N LYS A 63 -6.13 10.89 2.47
CA LYS A 63 -6.31 11.64 3.73
C LYS A 63 -6.38 13.13 3.44
N ARG A 64 -5.42 13.68 2.69
CA ARG A 64 -5.36 15.10 2.31
C ARG A 64 -6.60 15.54 1.53
N LEU A 65 -6.98 14.79 0.50
CA LEU A 65 -8.16 15.08 -0.31
C LEU A 65 -9.44 15.09 0.53
N VAL A 66 -9.62 14.13 1.42
CA VAL A 66 -10.78 14.09 2.33
C VAL A 66 -10.80 15.29 3.28
N ARG A 67 -9.64 15.78 3.77
CA ARG A 67 -9.60 17.01 4.60
C ARG A 67 -10.09 18.23 3.83
N MET A 68 -9.78 18.30 2.54
CA MET A 68 -10.16 19.43 1.68
C MET A 68 -11.60 19.32 1.19
N ALA A 69 -12.09 18.10 0.93
CA ALA A 69 -13.47 17.83 0.52
C ALA A 69 -14.48 17.90 1.68
N TYR A 70 -14.03 17.69 2.92
CA TYR A 70 -14.92 17.70 4.10
C TYR A 70 -14.27 18.45 5.27
N PRO A 71 -14.06 19.78 5.15
CA PRO A 71 -13.39 20.55 6.19
C PRO A 71 -14.20 20.66 7.48
N SER A 72 -15.54 20.63 7.39
CA SER A 72 -16.46 20.73 8.52
C SER A 72 -16.80 19.40 9.19
N ALA A 73 -16.45 18.25 8.57
CA ALA A 73 -16.76 16.93 9.11
C ALA A 73 -15.84 16.57 10.28
N SER A 74 -16.36 15.73 11.19
CA SER A 74 -15.58 15.20 12.32
C SER A 74 -14.39 14.36 11.85
N LEU A 75 -13.39 14.20 12.72
CA LEU A 75 -12.22 13.37 12.42
C LEU A 75 -12.63 11.92 12.12
N ASP A 76 -13.53 11.33 12.91
CA ASP A 76 -14.01 9.96 12.71
C ASP A 76 -14.72 9.79 11.36
N THR A 77 -15.53 10.78 10.96
CA THR A 77 -16.22 10.77 9.67
C THR A 77 -15.21 10.80 8.54
N ARG A 78 -14.18 11.65 8.66
CA ARG A 78 -13.12 11.76 7.66
C ARG A 78 -12.26 10.50 7.60
N ASP A 79 -11.98 9.86 8.71
CA ASP A 79 -11.22 8.62 8.75
C ASP A 79 -12.00 7.47 8.12
N TYR A 80 -13.32 7.37 8.40
CA TYR A 80 -14.20 6.42 7.73
C TYR A 80 -14.28 6.65 6.22
N LEU A 81 -14.44 7.90 5.78
CA LEU A 81 -14.44 8.25 4.36
C LEU A 81 -13.10 7.93 3.69
N THR A 82 -11.99 8.21 4.38
CA THR A 82 -10.64 7.89 3.92
C THR A 82 -10.47 6.38 3.78
N TYR A 83 -10.88 5.60 4.77
CA TYR A 83 -10.87 4.14 4.74
C TYR A 83 -11.66 3.59 3.54
N ARG A 84 -12.89 4.08 3.34
CA ARG A 84 -13.75 3.65 2.24
C ARG A 84 -13.16 3.99 0.88
N ALA A 85 -12.63 5.21 0.73
CA ALA A 85 -11.96 5.64 -0.49
C ALA A 85 -10.68 4.85 -0.76
N PHE A 86 -9.87 4.60 0.27
CA PHE A 86 -8.65 3.80 0.17
C PHE A 86 -8.95 2.38 -0.33
N ARG A 87 -9.97 1.72 0.24
CA ARG A 87 -10.39 0.39 -0.21
C ARG A 87 -10.76 0.36 -1.70
N LYS A 88 -11.54 1.35 -2.17
CA LYS A 88 -11.90 1.49 -3.59
C LYS A 88 -10.69 1.79 -4.48
N ALA A 89 -9.74 2.59 -3.99
CA ALA A 89 -8.58 3.04 -4.74
C ALA A 89 -7.50 1.97 -4.95
N LEU A 90 -7.48 0.89 -4.16
CA LEU A 90 -6.43 -0.14 -4.23
C LEU A 90 -6.39 -0.89 -5.57
N ASN A 91 -7.54 -1.07 -6.23
CA ASN A 91 -7.70 -1.77 -7.51
C ASN A 91 -6.96 -3.13 -7.58
N ASP A 92 -6.80 -3.80 -6.43
CA ASP A 92 -6.18 -5.12 -6.28
C ASP A 92 -7.05 -5.94 -5.35
N HIS A 93 -7.63 -7.01 -5.91
CA HIS A 93 -8.58 -7.86 -5.20
C HIS A 93 -7.96 -8.54 -3.98
N ASP A 94 -6.69 -8.95 -4.04
CA ASP A 94 -6.04 -9.63 -2.92
C ASP A 94 -5.81 -8.68 -1.74
N LEU A 95 -5.51 -7.41 -2.03
CA LEU A 95 -5.33 -6.39 -0.99
C LEU A 95 -6.68 -5.99 -0.39
N GLU A 96 -7.73 -5.88 -1.22
CA GLU A 96 -9.08 -5.60 -0.72
C GLU A 96 -9.58 -6.73 0.18
N LEU A 97 -9.42 -8.00 -0.24
CA LEU A 97 -9.78 -9.17 0.56
C LEU A 97 -9.04 -9.19 1.90
N ALA A 98 -7.74 -8.89 1.91
CA ALA A 98 -6.96 -8.86 3.15
C ALA A 98 -7.48 -7.82 4.16
N ILE A 99 -7.99 -6.68 3.68
CA ILE A 99 -8.60 -5.63 4.52
C ILE A 99 -9.99 -6.05 5.01
N VAL A 100 -10.79 -6.68 4.16
CA VAL A 100 -12.12 -7.16 4.56
C VAL A 100 -12.01 -8.28 5.59
N GLN A 101 -11.05 -9.20 5.44
CA GLN A 101 -10.83 -10.31 6.37
C GLN A 101 -10.33 -9.85 7.75
N SER A 102 -9.59 -8.73 7.81
CA SER A 102 -9.04 -8.23 9.07
C SER A 102 -10.04 -7.44 9.91
N ASN A 103 -11.24 -7.14 9.37
CA ASN A 103 -12.30 -6.38 10.05
C ASN A 103 -11.81 -5.07 10.70
N VAL A 104 -10.89 -4.37 10.04
CA VAL A 104 -10.37 -3.10 10.55
C VAL A 104 -11.24 -1.94 10.05
N GLU A 105 -11.64 -1.07 10.98
CA GLU A 105 -12.44 0.13 10.70
C GLU A 105 -11.60 1.41 10.53
N THR A 106 -10.29 1.33 10.77
CA THR A 106 -9.36 2.47 10.69
C THR A 106 -8.53 2.47 9.42
N ILE A 107 -8.21 3.66 8.91
CA ILE A 107 -7.33 3.81 7.74
C ILE A 107 -5.93 3.25 8.00
N ASP A 108 -5.38 3.48 9.18
CA ASP A 108 -4.02 3.03 9.51
C ASP A 108 -3.95 1.50 9.66
N GLY A 109 -5.02 0.88 10.17
CA GLY A 109 -5.10 -0.57 10.21
C GLY A 109 -5.30 -1.19 8.82
N ALA A 110 -6.09 -0.55 7.95
CA ALA A 110 -6.20 -0.97 6.55
C ALA A 110 -4.85 -0.88 5.80
N LEU A 111 -4.08 0.18 6.04
CA LEU A 111 -2.73 0.36 5.52
C LEU A 111 -1.80 -0.77 6.02
N TYR A 112 -1.81 -1.05 7.32
CA TYR A 112 -1.00 -2.12 7.91
C TYR A 112 -1.32 -3.49 7.28
N CYS A 113 -2.61 -3.82 7.13
CA CYS A 113 -3.05 -5.06 6.49
C CYS A 113 -2.60 -5.16 5.04
N ALA A 114 -2.73 -4.07 4.26
CA ALA A 114 -2.28 -4.03 2.87
C ALA A 114 -0.75 -4.24 2.77
N LEU A 115 0.04 -3.56 3.60
CA LEU A 115 1.50 -3.71 3.66
C LEU A 115 1.91 -5.14 4.06
N LYS A 116 1.21 -5.73 5.04
CA LYS A 116 1.44 -7.11 5.45
C LYS A 116 1.18 -8.10 4.30
N CYS A 117 0.13 -7.87 3.52
CA CYS A 117 -0.18 -8.70 2.36
C CYS A 117 0.88 -8.52 1.24
N GLU A 118 1.33 -7.30 0.96
CA GLU A 118 2.39 -7.05 -0.02
C GLU A 118 3.71 -7.73 0.34
N THR A 119 4.14 -7.63 1.60
CA THR A 119 5.38 -8.26 2.07
C THR A 119 5.30 -9.78 1.99
N PHE A 120 4.14 -10.37 2.28
CA PHE A 120 3.90 -11.81 2.12
C PHE A 120 3.98 -12.22 0.64
N ARG A 121 3.27 -11.51 -0.26
CA ARG A 121 3.30 -11.78 -1.71
C ARG A 121 4.71 -11.64 -2.30
N ALA A 122 5.48 -10.66 -1.84
CA ALA A 122 6.87 -10.49 -2.28
C ALA A 122 7.75 -11.69 -1.89
N ARG A 123 7.54 -12.27 -0.70
CA ARG A 123 8.24 -13.50 -0.27
C ARG A 123 7.82 -14.69 -1.13
N GLU A 124 6.53 -14.90 -1.34
CA GLU A 124 6.06 -16.01 -2.17
C GLU A 124 6.57 -15.98 -3.61
N LYS A 125 6.65 -14.79 -4.22
CA LYS A 125 7.24 -14.62 -5.56
C LYS A 125 8.70 -15.07 -5.58
N LYS A 126 9.48 -14.75 -4.55
CA LYS A 126 10.87 -15.21 -4.42
C LYS A 126 10.97 -16.72 -4.25
N PHE A 127 10.09 -17.33 -3.45
CA PHE A 127 10.07 -18.79 -3.27
C PHE A 127 9.70 -19.55 -4.55
N ARG A 128 8.74 -19.04 -5.34
CA ARG A 128 8.38 -19.66 -6.63
C ARG A 128 9.47 -19.51 -7.70
N GLN A 129 10.30 -18.47 -7.60
CA GLN A 129 11.41 -18.21 -8.52
C GLN A 129 12.71 -18.91 -8.11
N GLN A 130 12.80 -19.48 -6.91
CA GLN A 130 13.89 -20.40 -6.60
C GLN A 130 13.72 -21.61 -7.52
N PRO A 131 14.81 -22.10 -8.15
CA PRO A 131 14.73 -23.35 -8.87
C PRO A 131 14.20 -24.37 -7.87
N LYS A 132 13.11 -25.06 -8.23
CA LYS A 132 12.75 -26.31 -7.57
C LYS A 132 14.06 -27.08 -7.56
N PHE A 133 14.64 -27.28 -6.36
CA PHE A 133 15.82 -28.11 -6.23
C PHE A 133 15.44 -29.37 -6.98
N GLU A 134 16.02 -29.56 -8.17
CA GLU A 134 15.72 -30.73 -8.96
C GLU A 134 16.05 -31.82 -7.97
N THR A 135 15.01 -32.52 -7.54
CA THR A 135 15.21 -33.85 -7.05
C THR A 135 15.69 -34.52 -8.32
N SER A 136 17.00 -34.42 -8.60
CA SER A 136 17.78 -35.42 -9.26
C SER A 136 17.62 -36.62 -8.33
N VAL A 137 16.42 -37.19 -8.41
CA VAL A 137 16.15 -38.58 -8.11
C VAL A 137 17.33 -39.30 -8.72
N CYS A 138 17.89 -40.14 -7.88
CA CYS A 138 19.05 -40.98 -7.99
C CYS A 138 19.11 -41.90 -9.23
N ILE A 139 18.71 -41.42 -10.41
CA ILE A 139 18.72 -42.13 -11.70
C ILE A 139 20.16 -42.54 -12.07
N ASN A 140 21.19 -41.93 -11.46
CA ASN A 140 22.58 -42.34 -11.62
C ASN A 140 23.37 -42.61 -10.33
N ALA A 141 22.70 -42.89 -9.19
CA ALA A 141 23.41 -43.22 -7.95
C ALA A 141 24.15 -44.57 -8.01
N LYS A 142 23.73 -45.51 -8.88
CA LYS A 142 24.42 -46.80 -9.09
C LYS A 142 25.69 -46.69 -9.95
N ALA A 143 25.71 -45.78 -10.93
CA ALA A 143 26.82 -45.67 -11.88
C ALA A 143 28.10 -45.07 -11.26
N ASN A 144 27.96 -44.20 -10.25
CA ASN A 144 29.06 -43.56 -9.54
C ASN A 144 29.29 -44.07 -8.11
N GLN A 145 28.59 -45.12 -7.68
CA GLN A 145 28.84 -45.73 -6.37
C GLN A 145 30.18 -46.48 -6.39
N THR A 146 31.10 -46.09 -5.50
CA THR A 146 32.34 -46.81 -5.21
C THR A 146 32.12 -47.80 -4.09
N CYS A 147 32.57 -49.04 -4.30
CA CYS A 147 32.57 -50.06 -3.27
C CYS A 147 33.65 -49.74 -2.21
N TYR A 148 33.25 -49.56 -0.94
CA TYR A 148 34.20 -49.26 0.16
C TYR A 148 35.12 -50.42 0.57
N PHE A 149 34.97 -51.59 -0.05
CA PHE A 149 35.83 -52.76 0.20
C PHE A 149 36.93 -52.94 -0.85
N CYS A 150 36.61 -52.75 -2.15
CA CYS A 150 37.58 -52.89 -3.24
C CYS A 150 37.93 -51.57 -3.95
N ASN A 151 37.31 -50.45 -3.56
CA ASN A 151 37.42 -49.12 -4.16
C ASN A 151 37.08 -49.04 -5.66
N GLU A 152 36.43 -50.05 -6.23
CA GLU A 152 35.96 -50.05 -7.62
C GLU A 152 34.58 -49.38 -7.75
N LYS A 153 34.35 -48.70 -8.88
CA LYS A 153 33.09 -48.00 -9.19
C LYS A 153 32.07 -48.96 -9.82
N GLY A 154 30.79 -48.64 -9.68
CA GLY A 154 29.67 -49.30 -10.35
C GLY A 154 28.90 -50.33 -9.50
N HIS A 155 29.29 -50.55 -8.24
CA HIS A 155 28.57 -51.44 -7.31
C HIS A 155 28.76 -51.01 -5.85
N ALA A 156 27.84 -51.42 -4.97
CA ALA A 156 27.94 -51.19 -3.53
C ALA A 156 28.68 -52.35 -2.83
N ILE A 157 29.16 -52.12 -1.59
CA ILE A 157 29.89 -53.13 -0.80
C ILE A 157 29.16 -54.47 -0.63
N ARG A 158 27.82 -54.46 -0.71
CA ARG A 158 26.97 -55.66 -0.59
C ARG A 158 27.07 -56.58 -1.81
N ASP A 159 27.32 -56.03 -2.99
CA ASP A 159 27.35 -56.74 -4.28
C ASP A 159 28.80 -56.92 -4.78
N CYS A 160 29.79 -56.83 -3.88
CA CYS A 160 31.19 -56.87 -4.23
C CYS A 160 31.67 -58.32 -4.50
N PRO A 161 32.16 -58.64 -5.70
CA PRO A 161 32.59 -60.01 -6.06
C PRO A 161 33.85 -60.46 -5.31
N LYS A 162 34.58 -59.51 -4.71
CA LYS A 162 35.78 -59.75 -3.91
C LYS A 162 35.46 -59.95 -2.41
N ARG A 163 34.19 -59.83 -2.04
CA ARG A 163 33.68 -60.00 -0.67
C ARG A 163 32.91 -61.32 -0.57
N THR A 164 33.60 -62.43 -0.81
CA THR A 164 33.12 -63.79 -0.46
C THR A 164 33.26 -64.01 1.03
#